data_AF-A0A523RRC5-F1
#
_entry.id   AF-A0A523RRC5-F1
#
_cell.length_a   1.000
_cell.length_b   1.000
_cell.length_c   1.000
_cell.angle_alpha   90.00
_cell.angle_beta   90.00
_cell.angle_gamma   90.00
#
_symmetry.space_group_name_H-M   'P 1'
#
loop_
_entity.id
_entity.type
_entity.pdbx_description
1 polymer ?
#
loop_
_entity_poly.entity_id
_entity_poly.type
_entity_poly.pdbx_seq_one_letter_code
_entity_poly.pdbx_strand_id
1 'polypeptide(L)'
;MTMQTKRFSPRDYLEENPQVRKLLRITAVIALIIIGGLLVLAAIDVYTWNGFVVRASKSLVNGLALSMLLFLMVSGFFLIFGLCDVINFAHGAFFMLGGFMGFVIYIGTEAVFLDPALPFYLIFGANQFALSVTAFIVSALGATAVLALIGGGIEFFTIRRLYGNPIAQILLTVGFMFII
;
A
#
# COMPACT_ATOMS: atom_id res chain seq x y z
N MET A 1 63.67 -20.73 12.23
CA MET A 1 63.58 -19.84 11.06
C MET A 1 62.18 -19.93 10.49
N THR A 2 61.36 -18.91 10.72
CA THR A 2 59.93 -18.87 10.40
C THR A 2 59.71 -18.67 8.89
N MET A 3 59.18 -19.67 8.19
CA MET A 3 58.70 -19.51 6.82
C MET A 3 57.43 -18.65 6.84
N GLN A 4 57.55 -17.37 6.47
CA GLN A 4 56.39 -16.54 6.19
C GLN A 4 55.77 -17.03 4.87
N THR A 5 54.59 -17.63 4.96
CA THR A 5 53.72 -17.90 3.80
C THR A 5 53.29 -16.56 3.21
N LYS A 6 54.04 -16.07 2.21
CA LYS A 6 53.70 -14.85 1.46
C LYS A 6 52.33 -15.05 0.83
N ARG A 7 51.31 -14.33 1.31
CA ARG A 7 49.96 -14.34 0.72
C ARG A 7 50.08 -13.99 -0.75
N PHE A 8 49.63 -14.89 -1.63
CA PHE A 8 49.54 -14.64 -3.08
C PHE A 8 48.56 -13.47 -3.30
N SER A 9 49.10 -12.26 -3.47
CA SER A 9 48.31 -11.06 -3.75
C SER A 9 48.18 -10.93 -5.27
N PRO A 10 46.96 -10.95 -5.85
CA PRO A 10 46.75 -10.83 -7.29
C PRO A 10 47.39 -9.57 -7.90
N ARG A 11 47.64 -8.54 -7.08
CA ARG A 11 48.32 -7.30 -7.49
C ARG A 11 49.80 -7.52 -7.78
N ASP A 12 50.48 -8.31 -6.97
CA ASP A 12 51.92 -8.57 -7.07
C ASP A 12 52.23 -9.35 -8.35
N TYR A 13 51.36 -10.30 -8.74
CA TYR A 13 51.46 -11.06 -10.01
C TYR A 13 51.23 -10.22 -11.26
N LEU A 14 50.40 -9.18 -11.16
CA LEU A 14 50.13 -8.23 -12.24
C LEU A 14 51.22 -7.16 -12.37
N GLU A 15 52.05 -6.95 -11.33
CA GLU A 15 53.25 -6.10 -11.36
C GLU A 15 54.43 -6.82 -12.02
N GLU A 16 54.58 -8.12 -11.74
CA GLU A 16 55.62 -8.96 -12.33
C GLU A 16 55.45 -9.19 -13.84
N ASN A 17 54.20 -9.21 -14.33
CA ASN A 17 53.89 -9.48 -15.75
C ASN A 17 53.10 -8.32 -16.39
N PRO A 18 53.79 -7.32 -16.99
CA PRO A 18 53.13 -6.14 -17.57
C PRO A 18 52.22 -6.49 -18.76
N GLN A 19 52.49 -7.59 -19.47
CA GLN A 19 51.68 -8.07 -20.59
C GLN A 19 50.29 -8.57 -20.13
N VAL A 20 50.22 -9.28 -19.00
CA VAL A 20 48.99 -9.85 -18.43
C VAL A 20 48.07 -8.74 -17.90
N ARG A 21 48.64 -7.71 -17.27
CA ARG A 21 47.90 -6.50 -16.85
C ARG A 21 47.27 -5.77 -18.03
N LYS A 22 48.00 -5.64 -19.14
CA LYS A 22 47.51 -4.98 -20.35
C LYS A 22 46.36 -5.77 -21.00
N LEU A 23 46.47 -7.10 -21.07
CA LEU A 23 45.42 -7.98 -21.57
C LEU A 23 44.16 -7.94 -20.71
N LEU A 24 44.28 -8.05 -19.38
CA LEU A 24 43.12 -7.97 -18.48
C LEU A 24 42.40 -6.63 -18.57
N ARG A 25 43.14 -5.52 -18.71
CA ARG A 25 42.53 -4.20 -18.89
C ARG A 25 41.79 -4.10 -20.22
N ILE A 26 42.33 -4.66 -21.30
CA ILE A 26 41.69 -4.70 -22.61
C ILE A 26 40.42 -5.57 -22.55
N THR A 27 40.48 -6.78 -21.99
CA THR A 27 39.31 -7.65 -21.85
C THR A 27 38.23 -7.04 -20.96
N ALA A 28 38.61 -6.38 -19.86
CA ALA A 28 37.67 -5.68 -18.99
C ALA A 28 37.00 -4.49 -19.70
N VAL A 29 37.75 -3.73 -20.50
CA VAL A 29 37.19 -2.61 -21.29
C VAL A 29 36.26 -3.14 -22.38
N ILE A 30 36.63 -4.23 -23.07
CA ILE A 30 35.76 -4.87 -24.07
C ILE A 30 34.48 -5.40 -23.43
N ALA A 31 34.58 -6.07 -22.27
CA ALA A 31 33.41 -6.54 -21.53
C ALA A 31 32.50 -5.37 -21.10
N LEU A 32 33.08 -4.25 -20.66
CA LEU A 32 32.33 -3.06 -20.25
C LEU A 32 31.62 -2.40 -21.46
N ILE A 33 32.27 -2.36 -22.62
CA ILE A 33 31.66 -1.85 -23.87
C ILE A 33 30.51 -2.76 -24.30
N ILE A 34 30.68 -4.09 -24.23
CA ILE A 34 29.63 -5.05 -24.59
C ILE A 34 28.45 -4.92 -23.64
N ILE A 35 28.68 -4.91 -22.31
CA ILE A 35 27.63 -4.75 -21.30
C ILE A 35 26.92 -3.39 -21.48
N GLY A 36 27.68 -2.31 -21.70
CA GLY A 36 27.12 -0.99 -21.98
C GLY A 36 26.26 -0.96 -23.24
N GLY A 37 26.74 -1.57 -24.34
CA GLY A 37 25.99 -1.68 -25.59
C GLY A 37 24.71 -2.50 -25.44
N LEU A 38 24.75 -3.59 -24.70
CA LEU A 38 23.59 -4.46 -24.43
C LEU A 38 22.53 -3.73 -23.58
N LEU A 39 22.97 -2.94 -22.59
CA LEU A 39 22.08 -2.07 -21.81
C LEU A 39 21.44 -0.97 -22.65
N VAL A 40 22.17 -0.38 -23.60
CA VAL A 40 21.64 0.62 -24.52
C VAL A 40 20.61 0.00 -25.47
N LEU A 41 20.87 -1.20 -26.00
CA LEU A 41 19.91 -1.92 -26.85
C LEU A 41 18.65 -2.31 -26.07
N ALA A 42 18.78 -2.79 -24.83
CA ALA A 42 17.64 -3.06 -23.95
C ALA A 42 16.86 -1.79 -23.59
N ALA A 43 17.55 -0.66 -23.39
CA ALA A 43 16.91 0.63 -23.17
C ALA A 43 16.15 1.10 -24.42
N ILE A 44 16.72 0.92 -25.62
CA ILE A 44 16.06 1.25 -26.89
C ILE A 44 14.80 0.40 -27.10
N ASP A 45 14.85 -0.91 -26.82
CA ASP A 45 13.69 -1.80 -26.89
C ASP A 45 12.57 -1.34 -25.95
N VAL A 46 12.92 -0.94 -24.72
CA VAL A 46 12.00 -0.35 -23.73
C VAL A 46 11.48 1.04 -24.14
N TYR A 47 12.24 1.82 -24.91
CA TYR A 47 11.90 3.17 -25.37
C TYR A 47 11.15 3.22 -26.70
N THR A 48 10.90 2.08 -27.36
CA THR A 48 10.00 2.04 -28.51
C THR A 48 8.57 2.48 -28.12
N TRP A 49 7.83 3.04 -29.07
CA TRP A 49 6.51 3.68 -28.88
C TRP A 49 5.51 2.88 -28.02
N ASN A 50 5.59 1.55 -28.02
CA ASN A 50 4.76 0.68 -27.17
C ASN A 50 5.02 0.88 -25.66
N GLY A 51 6.28 1.03 -25.24
CA GLY A 51 6.65 1.27 -23.85
C GLY A 51 6.23 2.66 -23.35
N PHE A 52 6.34 3.67 -24.22
CA PHE A 52 5.89 5.03 -23.93
C PHE A 52 4.37 5.11 -23.75
N VAL A 53 3.60 4.57 -24.70
CA VAL A 53 2.13 4.62 -24.67
C VAL A 53 1.58 3.89 -23.44
N VAL A 54 2.13 2.72 -23.08
CA VAL A 54 1.68 1.97 -21.89
C VAL A 54 2.00 2.71 -20.58
N ARG A 55 3.16 3.37 -20.48
CA ARG A 55 3.52 4.14 -19.27
C ARG A 55 2.74 5.44 -19.18
N ALA A 56 2.64 6.18 -20.28
CA ALA A 56 1.88 7.42 -20.35
C ALA A 56 0.39 7.19 -20.04
N SER A 57 -0.22 6.15 -20.61
CA SER A 57 -1.60 5.79 -20.32
C SER A 57 -1.79 5.39 -18.85
N LYS A 58 -0.91 4.57 -18.28
CA LYS A 58 -0.95 4.23 -16.84
C LYS A 58 -0.81 5.45 -15.94
N SER A 59 0.12 6.35 -16.22
CA SER A 59 0.32 7.57 -15.43
C SER A 59 -0.85 8.54 -15.56
N LEU A 60 -1.44 8.66 -16.76
CA LEU A 60 -2.64 9.46 -16.99
C LEU A 60 -3.82 8.89 -16.18
N VAL A 61 -4.06 7.59 -16.27
CA VAL A 61 -5.14 6.90 -15.55
C VAL A 61 -4.93 6.98 -14.04
N ASN A 62 -3.71 6.76 -13.54
CA ASN A 62 -3.41 6.86 -12.11
C ASN A 62 -3.54 8.29 -11.59
N GLY A 63 -3.07 9.28 -12.35
CA GLY A 63 -3.21 10.70 -11.99
C GLY A 63 -4.67 11.14 -11.99
N LEU A 64 -5.46 10.66 -12.95
CA LEU A 64 -6.90 10.93 -13.05
C LEU A 64 -7.70 10.21 -11.95
N ALA A 65 -7.35 8.96 -11.62
CA ALA A 65 -7.95 8.25 -10.51
C ALA A 65 -7.67 8.95 -9.18
N LEU A 66 -6.42 9.41 -8.97
CA LEU A 66 -6.05 10.18 -7.79
C LEU A 66 -6.81 11.51 -7.73
N SER A 67 -6.93 12.23 -8.85
CA SER A 67 -7.66 13.50 -8.87
C SER A 67 -9.16 13.32 -8.67
N MET A 68 -9.77 12.24 -9.17
CA MET A 68 -11.16 11.89 -8.89
C MET A 68 -11.39 11.60 -7.41
N LEU A 69 -10.49 10.86 -6.77
CA LEU A 69 -10.56 10.58 -5.33
C LEU A 69 -10.45 11.87 -4.53
N LEU A 70 -9.45 12.72 -4.83
CA LEU A 70 -9.28 14.00 -4.15
C LEU A 70 -10.44 14.97 -4.43
N PHE A 71 -10.98 14.99 -5.64
CA PHE A 71 -12.14 15.78 -6.00
C PHE A 71 -13.40 15.36 -5.24
N LEU A 72 -13.67 14.05 -5.14
CA LEU A 72 -14.79 13.53 -4.35
C LEU A 72 -14.64 13.88 -2.87
N MET A 73 -13.42 13.77 -2.32
CA MET A 73 -13.14 14.16 -0.94
C MET A 73 -13.42 15.66 -0.71
N VAL A 74 -12.89 16.55 -1.57
CA VAL A 74 -13.07 18.00 -1.43
C VAL A 74 -14.52 18.42 -1.67
N SER A 75 -15.22 17.83 -2.64
CA SER A 75 -16.63 18.13 -2.90
C SER A 75 -17.54 17.67 -1.75
N GLY A 76 -17.25 16.52 -1.12
CA GLY A 76 -17.95 16.09 0.09
C GLY A 76 -17.76 17.06 1.26
N PHE A 77 -16.53 17.55 1.46
CA PHE A 77 -16.26 18.59 2.45
C PHE A 77 -17.00 19.89 2.11
N PHE A 78 -16.97 20.37 0.86
CA PHE A 78 -17.68 21.58 0.46
C PHE A 78 -19.20 21.46 0.62
N LEU A 79 -19.79 20.31 0.32
CA LEU A 79 -21.23 20.08 0.49
C LEU A 79 -21.67 20.10 1.96
N ILE A 80 -20.88 19.49 2.86
CA ILE A 80 -21.20 19.48 4.30
C ILE A 80 -21.10 20.90 4.88
N PHE A 81 -20.05 21.65 4.56
CA PHE A 81 -19.86 23.01 5.08
C PHE A 81 -20.68 24.07 4.35
N GLY A 82 -21.06 23.83 3.10
CA GLY A 82 -21.79 24.78 2.26
C GLY A 82 -23.32 24.70 2.37
N LEU A 83 -23.87 23.59 2.88
CA LEU A 83 -25.32 23.36 2.95
C LEU A 83 -25.85 22.99 4.34
N CYS A 84 -25.03 22.43 5.24
CA CYS A 84 -25.49 22.07 6.60
C CYS A 84 -25.03 23.13 7.61
N ASP A 85 -26.01 23.84 8.21
CA ASP A 85 -25.76 24.87 9.24
C ASP A 85 -25.23 24.31 10.58
N VAL A 86 -25.22 22.99 10.78
CA VAL A 86 -24.64 22.33 11.95
C VAL A 86 -23.85 21.11 11.51
N ILE A 87 -22.52 21.18 11.62
CA ILE A 87 -21.67 20.07 11.23
C ILE A 87 -21.58 19.07 12.39
N ASN A 88 -22.25 17.93 12.26
CA ASN A 88 -22.00 16.79 13.13
C ASN A 88 -20.93 15.88 12.53
N PHE A 89 -19.66 16.22 12.77
CA PHE A 89 -18.51 15.44 12.29
C PHE A 89 -18.40 14.05 12.92
N ALA A 90 -19.08 13.80 14.05
CA ALA A 90 -19.02 12.49 14.69
C ALA A 90 -19.46 11.38 13.73
N HIS A 91 -20.45 11.65 12.87
CA HIS A 91 -20.90 10.65 11.90
C HIS A 91 -19.83 10.32 10.85
N GLY A 92 -19.09 11.33 10.38
CA GLY A 92 -17.97 11.14 9.46
C GLY A 92 -16.80 10.37 10.09
N ALA A 93 -16.49 10.63 11.36
CA ALA A 93 -15.48 9.90 12.11
C ALA A 93 -15.84 8.41 12.27
N PHE A 94 -17.10 8.10 12.60
CA PHE A 94 -17.57 6.71 12.64
C PHE A 94 -17.55 6.03 11.28
N PHE A 95 -17.85 6.75 10.19
CA PHE A 95 -17.77 6.20 8.83
C PHE A 95 -16.32 5.85 8.46
N MET A 96 -15.36 6.72 8.77
CA MET A 96 -13.93 6.48 8.54
C MET A 96 -13.41 5.31 9.38
N LEU A 97 -13.78 5.24 10.67
CA LEU A 97 -13.43 4.13 11.54
C LEU A 97 -14.00 2.81 11.00
N GLY A 98 -15.26 2.80 10.55
CA GLY A 98 -15.88 1.63 9.94
C GLY A 98 -15.16 1.16 8.67
N GLY A 99 -14.78 2.09 7.79
CA GLY A 99 -14.01 1.81 6.59
C GLY A 99 -12.61 1.23 6.90
N PHE A 100 -11.90 1.84 7.84
CA PHE A 100 -10.59 1.35 8.30
C PHE A 100 -10.69 -0.05 8.91
N MET A 101 -11.66 -0.28 9.80
CA MET A 101 -11.90 -1.60 10.38
C MET A 101 -12.26 -2.63 9.30
N GLY A 102 -13.07 -2.26 8.31
CA GLY A 102 -13.36 -3.12 7.16
C GLY A 102 -12.12 -3.53 6.39
N PHE A 103 -11.20 -2.59 6.15
CA PHE A 103 -9.92 -2.90 5.50
C PHE A 103 -9.02 -3.81 6.36
N VAL A 104 -8.92 -3.56 7.66
CA VAL A 104 -8.13 -4.40 8.58
C VAL A 104 -8.70 -5.83 8.64
N ILE A 105 -10.03 -5.96 8.75
CA ILE A 105 -10.71 -7.26 8.76
C ILE A 105 -10.56 -7.94 7.40
N TYR A 106 -10.62 -7.21 6.30
CA TYR A 106 -10.42 -7.76 4.95
C TYR A 106 -9.05 -8.41 4.81
N ILE A 107 -7.97 -7.72 5.19
CA ILE A 107 -6.61 -8.29 5.15
C ILE A 107 -6.50 -9.53 6.03
N GLY A 108 -7.05 -9.48 7.25
CA GLY A 108 -7.05 -10.63 8.15
C GLY A 108 -7.84 -11.81 7.59
N THR A 109 -8.99 -11.55 6.99
CA THR A 109 -9.87 -12.57 6.41
C THR A 109 -9.25 -13.19 5.16
N GLU A 110 -8.67 -12.37 4.29
CA GLU A 110 -7.96 -12.83 3.09
C GLU A 110 -6.75 -13.70 3.46
N ALA A 111 -5.98 -13.31 4.49
CA ALA A 111 -4.86 -14.12 4.99
C ALA A 111 -5.32 -15.49 5.51
N VAL A 112 -6.45 -15.55 6.22
CA VAL A 112 -7.04 -16.81 6.71
C VAL A 112 -7.62 -17.64 5.55
N PHE A 113 -8.24 -17.02 4.55
CA PHE A 113 -8.91 -17.73 3.47
C PHE A 113 -7.93 -18.28 2.42
N LEU A 114 -6.75 -17.66 2.29
CA LEU A 114 -5.65 -18.11 1.45
C LEU A 114 -4.79 -19.20 2.10
N ASP A 115 -4.97 -19.50 3.39
CA ASP A 115 -4.23 -20.56 4.06
C ASP A 115 -4.62 -21.94 3.52
N PRO A 116 -3.70 -22.69 2.87
CA PRO A 116 -3.97 -24.01 2.32
C PRO A 116 -4.34 -25.05 3.39
N ALA A 117 -4.02 -24.79 4.67
CA ALA A 117 -4.32 -25.69 5.77
C ALA A 117 -5.78 -25.61 6.26
N LEU A 118 -6.52 -24.57 5.84
CA LEU A 118 -7.88 -24.30 6.31
C LEU A 118 -8.96 -24.79 5.34
N PRO A 119 -10.13 -25.20 5.85
CA PRO A 119 -11.20 -25.79 5.05
C PRO A 119 -11.78 -24.83 3.99
N PHE A 120 -11.58 -23.52 4.12
CA PHE A 120 -12.04 -22.53 3.13
C PHE A 120 -11.35 -22.70 1.78
N TYR A 121 -10.05 -23.01 1.75
CA TYR A 121 -9.32 -23.28 0.52
C TYR A 121 -9.83 -24.57 -0.17
N LEU A 122 -10.32 -25.54 0.61
CA LEU A 122 -10.90 -26.79 0.10
C LEU A 122 -12.30 -26.59 -0.51
N ILE A 123 -13.07 -25.58 -0.08
CA ILE A 123 -14.43 -25.30 -0.56
C ILE A 123 -14.42 -24.48 -1.85
N PHE A 124 -13.58 -23.44 -1.94
CA PHE A 124 -13.54 -22.53 -3.09
C PHE A 124 -12.44 -22.88 -4.11
N GLY A 125 -11.50 -23.75 -3.76
CA GLY A 125 -10.36 -24.13 -4.61
C GLY A 125 -9.40 -22.96 -4.87
N ALA A 126 -8.60 -23.04 -5.93
CA ALA A 126 -7.64 -22.00 -6.32
C ALA A 126 -8.28 -20.73 -6.93
N ASN A 127 -9.60 -20.54 -6.78
CA ASN A 127 -10.35 -19.45 -7.37
C ASN A 127 -10.14 -18.14 -6.60
N GLN A 128 -9.05 -17.44 -6.90
CA GLN A 128 -8.66 -16.19 -6.23
C GLN A 128 -9.79 -15.15 -6.19
N PHE A 129 -10.56 -15.03 -7.29
CA PHE A 129 -11.68 -14.11 -7.35
C PHE A 129 -12.80 -14.42 -6.34
N ALA A 130 -13.17 -15.70 -6.20
CA ALA A 130 -14.24 -16.10 -5.27
C ALA A 130 -13.81 -15.90 -3.81
N LEU A 131 -12.52 -16.16 -3.51
CA LEU A 131 -11.95 -15.94 -2.18
C LEU A 131 -11.92 -14.44 -1.83
N SER A 132 -11.49 -13.57 -2.73
CA SER A 132 -11.47 -12.12 -2.46
C SER A 132 -12.88 -11.54 -2.30
N VAL A 133 -13.86 -11.99 -3.09
CA VAL A 133 -15.26 -11.53 -2.97
C VAL A 133 -15.90 -12.00 -1.66
N THR A 134 -15.67 -13.25 -1.26
CA THR A 134 -16.18 -13.76 0.02
C THR A 134 -15.50 -13.08 1.22
N ALA A 135 -14.19 -12.86 1.16
CA ALA A 135 -13.46 -12.10 2.17
C ALA A 135 -14.00 -10.66 2.29
N PHE A 136 -14.32 -10.00 1.18
CA PHE A 136 -14.94 -8.67 1.16
C PHE A 136 -16.32 -8.65 1.85
N ILE A 137 -17.19 -9.62 1.57
CA ILE A 137 -18.51 -9.70 2.20
C ILE A 137 -18.38 -9.94 3.70
N VAL A 138 -17.50 -10.87 4.10
CA VAL A 138 -17.22 -11.17 5.51
C VAL A 138 -16.65 -9.94 6.21
N SER A 139 -15.74 -9.20 5.59
CA SER A 139 -15.18 -7.98 6.16
C SER A 139 -16.21 -6.85 6.25
N ALA A 140 -17.10 -6.71 5.27
CA ALA A 140 -18.16 -5.71 5.32
C ALA A 140 -19.14 -5.98 6.49
N LEU A 141 -19.54 -7.24 6.67
CA LEU A 141 -20.39 -7.64 7.80
C LEU A 141 -19.65 -7.52 9.13
N GLY A 142 -18.39 -7.94 9.18
CA GLY A 142 -17.53 -7.82 10.37
C GLY A 142 -17.33 -6.37 10.79
N ALA A 143 -17.04 -5.47 9.86
CA ALA A 143 -16.91 -4.04 10.11
C ALA A 143 -18.22 -3.43 10.61
N THR A 144 -19.35 -3.82 10.02
CA THR A 144 -20.68 -3.39 10.47
C THR A 144 -20.94 -3.81 11.91
N ALA A 145 -20.62 -5.06 12.27
CA ALA A 145 -20.78 -5.56 13.63
C ALA A 145 -19.89 -4.81 14.63
N VAL A 146 -18.61 -4.61 14.29
CA VAL A 146 -17.66 -3.85 15.14
C VAL A 146 -18.13 -2.42 15.34
N LEU A 147 -18.56 -1.74 14.28
CA LEU A 147 -19.03 -0.36 14.37
C LEU A 147 -20.34 -0.26 15.16
N ALA A 148 -21.26 -1.23 15.00
CA ALA A 148 -22.48 -1.31 15.78
C ALA A 148 -22.19 -1.48 17.29
N LEU A 149 -21.18 -2.29 17.65
CA LEU A 149 -20.75 -2.46 19.04
C LEU A 149 -20.13 -1.17 19.60
N ILE A 150 -19.24 -0.52 18.84
CA ILE A 150 -18.60 0.74 19.27
C ILE A 150 -19.64 1.86 19.40
N GLY A 151 -20.46 2.07 18.37
CA GLY A 151 -21.51 3.08 18.36
C GLY A 151 -22.57 2.82 19.43
N GLY A 152 -22.99 1.57 19.59
CA GLY A 152 -23.92 1.15 20.65
C GLY A 152 -23.35 1.36 22.05
N GLY A 153 -22.05 1.12 22.25
CA GLY A 153 -21.36 1.42 23.50
C GLY A 153 -21.35 2.91 23.81
N ILE A 154 -20.99 3.74 22.84
CA ILE A 154 -20.96 5.21 22.99
C ILE A 154 -22.37 5.76 23.30
N GLU A 155 -23.37 5.28 22.58
CA GLU A 155 -24.76 5.63 22.80
C GLU A 155 -25.21 5.27 24.23
N PHE A 156 -24.95 4.03 24.66
CA PHE A 156 -25.40 3.54 25.95
C PHE A 156 -24.71 4.23 27.14
N PHE A 157 -23.39 4.34 27.10
CA PHE A 157 -22.63 4.89 28.23
C PHE A 157 -22.63 6.41 28.30
N THR A 158 -22.72 7.06 27.13
CA THR A 158 -22.46 8.49 27.03
C THR A 158 -23.71 9.24 26.65
N ILE A 159 -24.20 9.08 25.41
CA ILE A 159 -25.27 9.92 24.86
C ILE A 159 -26.55 9.78 25.68
N ARG A 160 -26.93 8.56 26.07
CA ARG A 160 -28.13 8.32 26.88
C ARG A 160 -28.14 9.08 28.20
N ARG A 161 -26.97 9.32 28.79
CA ARG A 161 -26.85 10.04 30.07
C ARG A 161 -26.99 11.55 29.93
N LEU A 162 -26.81 12.08 28.72
CA LEU A 162 -26.83 13.51 28.42
C LEU A 162 -28.09 13.96 27.67
N TYR A 163 -29.06 13.05 27.44
CA TYR A 163 -30.35 13.43 26.88
C TYR A 163 -31.03 14.47 27.78
N GLY A 164 -31.21 15.68 27.26
CA GLY A 164 -31.80 16.82 27.97
C GLY A 164 -30.92 18.06 28.04
N ASN A 165 -29.60 17.95 27.78
CA ASN A 165 -28.70 19.11 27.68
C ASN A 165 -28.05 19.20 26.29
N PRO A 166 -28.60 20.04 25.38
CA PRO A 166 -28.12 20.15 24.01
C PRO A 166 -26.66 20.60 23.90
N ILE A 167 -26.20 21.48 24.80
CA ILE A 167 -24.84 22.04 24.78
C ILE A 167 -23.81 20.95 25.10
N ALA A 168 -24.10 20.13 26.11
CA ALA A 168 -23.22 19.05 26.51
C ALA A 168 -23.18 17.94 25.44
N GLN A 169 -24.29 17.71 24.72
CA GLN A 169 -24.34 16.77 23.61
C GLN A 169 -23.47 17.20 22.43
N ILE A 170 -23.49 18.49 22.05
CA ILE A 170 -22.64 19.01 20.97
C ILE A 170 -21.15 18.98 21.37
N LEU A 171 -20.83 19.35 22.61
CA LEU A 171 -19.44 19.30 23.10
C LEU A 171 -18.90 17.85 23.11
N LEU A 172 -19.75 16.89 23.46
CA LEU A 172 -19.41 15.48 23.47
C LEU A 172 -19.13 14.93 22.07
N THR A 173 -19.97 15.24 21.08
CA THR A 173 -19.80 14.73 19.71
C THR A 173 -18.58 15.36 19.04
N VAL A 174 -18.28 16.63 19.32
CA VAL A 174 -17.02 17.28 18.92
C VAL A 174 -15.83 16.66 19.65
N GLY A 175 -15.95 16.37 20.95
CA GLY A 175 -14.91 15.69 21.72
C GLY A 175 -14.57 14.31 21.18
N PHE A 176 -15.59 13.49 20.84
CA PHE A 176 -15.36 12.18 20.24
C PHE A 176 -14.72 12.26 18.85
N MET A 177 -15.07 13.27 18.05
CA MET A 177 -14.44 13.49 16.75
C MET A 177 -12.92 13.68 16.86
N PHE A 178 -12.41 14.31 17.94
CA PHE A 178 -10.97 14.50 18.11
C PHE A 178 -10.22 13.27 18.64
N ILE A 179 -10.94 12.32 19.26
CA ILE A 179 -10.34 11.11 19.87
C ILE A 179 -10.24 9.96 18.85
N ILE A 180 -11.23 9.85 17.96
CA ILE A 180 -11.35 8.81 16.93
C ILE A 180 -10.49 9.15 15.72
#